data_AF-A0A818HPS7-F1
#
_entry.id   AF-A0A818HPS7-F1
#
_cell.length_a   1.000
_cell.length_b   1.000
_cell.length_c   1.000
_cell.angle_alpha   90.00
_cell.angle_beta   90.00
_cell.angle_gamma   90.00
#
_symmetry.space_group_name_H-M   'P 1'
#
loop_
_entity.id
_entity.type
_entity.pdbx_description
1 polymer ?
#
loop_
_entity_poly.entity_id
_entity_poly.type
_entity_poly.pdbx_seq_one_letter_code
_entity_poly.pdbx_strand_id
1 'polypeptide(L)'
;MEQGDWILLDNINCARGDVIERLNSLAEAKPTLTLYESASSQQYSRGNGIHKDFRLFVIANNNRKMANRLSSAWRNRCLIIRMQTLDDGLNLDHVEQHDLAEIIKGELQGINGGQELTHTLLRIHGSAKQL
;
A
#
# COMPACT_ATOMS: atom_id res chain seq x y z
N MET A 1 17.13 1.70 8.55
CA MET A 1 16.83 0.70 9.63
C MET A 1 17.60 1.01 10.90
N GLU A 2 18.90 1.29 10.79
CA GLU A 2 19.77 1.59 11.93
C GLU A 2 19.44 2.94 12.61
N GLN A 3 18.89 3.89 11.84
CA GLN A 3 18.54 5.24 12.34
C GLN A 3 17.07 5.40 12.74
N GLY A 4 16.26 4.33 12.68
CA GLY A 4 14.83 4.39 13.03
C GLY A 4 13.91 4.83 11.92
N ASP A 5 14.40 4.90 10.68
CA ASP A 5 13.61 5.30 9.52
C ASP A 5 12.38 4.42 9.32
N TRP A 6 11.37 4.98 8.67
CA TRP A 6 10.20 4.22 8.26
C TRP A 6 10.40 3.78 6.81
N ILE A 7 10.17 2.49 6.55
CA ILE A 7 10.25 1.94 5.21
C ILE A 7 8.85 1.54 4.76
N LEU A 8 8.48 1.99 3.56
CA LEU A 8 7.28 1.55 2.86
C LEU A 8 7.68 0.67 1.69
N LEU A 9 7.31 -0.61 1.73
CA LEU A 9 7.45 -1.53 0.61
C LEU A 9 6.16 -1.52 -0.21
N ASP A 10 6.19 -0.86 -1.35
CA ASP A 10 5.05 -0.83 -2.26
C ASP A 10 4.97 -2.10 -3.12
N ASN A 11 3.74 -2.58 -3.35
CA ASN A 11 3.42 -3.78 -4.12
C ASN A 11 4.28 -5.00 -3.79
N ILE A 12 4.42 -5.33 -2.50
CA ILE A 12 5.28 -6.46 -2.07
C ILE A 12 4.90 -7.79 -2.74
N ASN A 13 3.63 -7.93 -3.11
CA ASN A 13 3.11 -9.11 -3.77
C ASN A 13 3.59 -9.27 -5.22
N CYS A 14 4.21 -8.25 -5.82
CA CYS A 14 4.92 -8.36 -7.09
C CYS A 14 6.36 -8.85 -6.93
N ALA A 15 6.89 -8.95 -5.70
CA ALA A 15 8.21 -9.53 -5.46
C ALA A 15 8.20 -11.05 -5.65
N ARG A 16 9.39 -11.61 -5.89
CA ARG A 16 9.61 -13.06 -5.90
C ARG A 16 9.40 -13.63 -4.49
N GLY A 17 8.91 -14.87 -4.40
CA GLY A 17 8.56 -15.49 -3.11
C GLY A 17 9.73 -15.59 -2.14
N ASP A 18 10.94 -15.87 -2.65
CA ASP A 18 12.18 -15.94 -1.86
C ASP A 18 12.56 -14.62 -1.18
N VAL A 19 12.24 -13.48 -1.81
CA VAL A 19 12.45 -12.15 -1.21
C VAL A 19 11.53 -11.96 -0.02
N ILE A 20 10.24 -12.30 -0.16
CA ILE A 20 9.26 -12.20 0.92
C ILE A 20 9.63 -13.15 2.07
N GLU A 21 10.13 -14.35 1.74
CA GLU A 21 10.58 -15.31 2.74
C GLU A 21 11.71 -14.79 3.61
N ARG A 22 12.71 -14.13 3.00
CA ARG A 22 13.82 -13.49 3.72
C ARG A 22 13.37 -12.33 4.62
N LEU A 23 12.25 -11.70 4.31
CA LEU A 23 11.66 -10.64 5.13
C LEU A 23 10.80 -11.16 6.28
N ASN A 24 10.41 -12.45 6.30
CA ASN A 24 9.52 -12.98 7.33
C ASN A 24 10.05 -12.73 8.75
N SER A 25 11.36 -12.89 8.95
CA SER A 25 12.03 -12.70 10.24
C SER A 25 11.97 -11.24 10.72
N LEU A 26 11.83 -10.28 9.80
CA LEU A 26 11.68 -8.87 10.13
C LEU A 26 10.26 -8.54 10.62
N ALA A 27 9.27 -9.34 10.24
CA ALA A 27 7.88 -9.22 10.68
C ALA A 27 7.58 -10.00 11.98
N GLU A 28 8.55 -10.66 12.59
CA GLU A 28 8.37 -11.37 13.85
C GLU A 28 8.40 -10.44 15.07
N ALA A 29 7.88 -10.92 16.21
CA ALA A 29 7.88 -10.16 17.47
C ALA A 29 9.30 -9.70 17.88
N LYS A 30 10.30 -10.52 17.56
CA LYS A 30 11.72 -10.18 17.67
C LYS A 30 12.29 -10.01 16.26
N PRO A 31 12.27 -8.79 15.69
CA PRO A 31 12.68 -8.57 14.32
C PRO A 31 14.16 -8.92 14.15
N THR A 32 14.46 -9.70 13.12
CA THR A 32 15.82 -9.97 12.68
C THR A 32 15.92 -9.95 11.17
N LEU A 33 17.10 -9.65 10.63
CA LEU A 33 17.36 -9.66 9.20
C LEU A 33 18.79 -10.13 8.96
N THR A 34 18.97 -11.21 8.20
CA THR A 34 20.29 -11.71 7.83
C THR A 34 20.61 -11.35 6.39
N LEU A 35 21.72 -10.64 6.17
CA LEU A 35 22.21 -10.32 4.83
C LEU A 35 23.32 -11.29 4.42
N TYR A 36 22.96 -12.23 3.55
CA TYR A 36 23.89 -13.24 3.03
C TYR A 36 24.80 -12.72 1.92
N GLU A 37 24.45 -11.61 1.25
CA GLU A 37 25.29 -11.00 0.22
C GLU A 37 26.47 -10.18 0.80
N SER A 38 26.54 -10.00 2.13
CA SER A 38 27.69 -9.36 2.79
C SER A 38 28.78 -10.39 3.07
N ALA A 39 30.04 -10.01 2.84
CA ALA A 39 31.22 -10.86 3.05
C ALA A 39 31.33 -11.46 4.47
N SER A 40 30.62 -10.90 5.46
CA SER A 40 30.62 -11.35 6.85
C SER A 40 29.32 -12.03 7.32
N SER A 41 28.33 -12.27 6.46
CA SER A 41 27.00 -12.80 6.86
C SER A 41 26.44 -12.09 8.10
N GLN A 42 26.25 -10.77 8.00
CA GLN A 42 25.79 -9.95 9.12
C GLN A 42 24.31 -10.21 9.42
N GLN A 43 24.01 -10.51 10.69
CA GLN A 43 22.64 -10.58 11.21
C GLN A 43 22.30 -9.33 12.00
N TYR A 44 21.26 -8.63 11.58
CA TYR A 44 20.67 -7.50 12.27
C TYR A 44 19.56 -7.95 13.20
N SER A 45 19.46 -7.30 14.35
CA SER A 45 18.40 -7.55 15.34
C SER A 45 18.06 -6.26 16.10
N ARG A 46 17.01 -6.29 16.92
CA ARG A 46 16.62 -5.13 17.74
C ARG A 46 17.80 -4.64 18.60
N GLY A 47 18.18 -3.37 18.45
CA GLY A 47 19.33 -2.77 19.14
C GLY A 47 20.69 -3.04 18.48
N ASN A 48 20.75 -3.92 17.49
CA ASN A 48 21.93 -4.19 16.66
C ASN A 48 21.57 -4.04 15.17
N GLY A 49 21.50 -2.78 14.73
CA GLY A 49 21.12 -2.36 13.37
C GLY A 49 19.63 -2.38 13.03
N ILE A 50 18.75 -2.92 13.90
CA ILE A 50 17.31 -2.62 13.88
C ILE A 50 16.99 -1.66 15.02
N HIS A 51 16.80 -0.38 14.68
CA HIS A 51 16.48 0.65 15.66
C HIS A 51 15.08 0.45 16.29
N LYS A 52 14.88 0.89 17.54
CA LYS A 52 13.59 0.76 18.24
C LYS A 52 12.43 1.50 17.56
N ASP A 53 12.73 2.58 16.86
CA ASP A 53 11.74 3.43 16.18
C ASP A 53 11.54 3.05 14.71
N PHE A 54 12.30 2.06 14.21
CA PHE A 54 12.10 1.50 12.88
C PHE A 54 10.67 0.97 12.73
N ARG A 55 10.03 1.29 11.59
CA ARG A 55 8.72 0.78 11.21
C ARG A 55 8.76 0.28 9.77
N LEU A 56 8.13 -0.87 9.55
CA LEU A 56 7.95 -1.45 8.22
C LEU A 56 6.47 -1.38 7.84
N PHE A 57 6.18 -0.65 6.78
CA PHE A 57 4.88 -0.60 6.13
C PHE A 57 4.96 -1.33 4.80
N VAL A 58 3.85 -1.98 4.45
CA VAL A 58 3.82 -2.85 3.28
C VAL A 58 2.47 -2.69 2.60
N ILE A 59 2.51 -2.44 1.29
CA ILE A 59 1.32 -2.34 0.45
C ILE A 59 1.27 -3.58 -0.45
N ALA A 60 0.08 -4.16 -0.56
CA ALA A 60 -0.18 -5.26 -1.48
C ALA A 60 -1.44 -4.92 -2.29
N ASN A 61 -1.32 -4.94 -3.62
CA ASN A 61 -2.44 -4.70 -4.52
C ASN A 61 -2.73 -5.98 -5.32
N ASN A 62 -3.83 -6.65 -4.99
CA ASN A 62 -4.20 -7.92 -5.63
C ASN A 62 -4.71 -7.74 -7.07
N ASN A 63 -4.99 -6.51 -7.51
CA ASN A 63 -5.53 -6.23 -8.84
C ASN A 63 -4.43 -6.02 -9.90
N ARG A 64 -3.14 -6.03 -9.51
CA ARG A 64 -2.04 -5.89 -10.48
C ARG A 64 -1.80 -7.18 -11.26
N LYS A 65 -1.53 -7.05 -12.56
CA LYS A 65 -0.93 -8.13 -13.36
C LYS A 65 0.45 -8.45 -12.75
N MET A 66 0.71 -9.71 -12.40
CA MET A 66 1.88 -10.20 -11.66
C MET A 66 1.82 -10.14 -10.12
N ALA A 67 0.67 -9.79 -9.53
CA ALA A 67 0.46 -9.92 -8.10
C ALA A 67 0.40 -11.40 -7.68
N ASN A 68 1.36 -11.85 -6.86
CA ASN A 68 1.32 -13.14 -6.20
C ASN A 68 0.44 -13.11 -4.95
N ARG A 69 -0.14 -14.24 -4.57
CA ARG A 69 -0.83 -14.34 -3.27
C ARG A 69 0.19 -14.40 -2.15
N LEU A 70 0.07 -13.51 -1.17
CA LEU A 70 0.92 -13.56 0.03
C LEU A 70 0.64 -14.83 0.85
N SER A 71 1.72 -15.48 1.29
CA SER A 71 1.63 -16.69 2.11
C SER A 71 0.85 -16.42 3.41
N SER A 72 0.24 -17.47 3.98
CA SER A 72 -0.39 -17.37 5.30
C SER A 72 0.64 -16.97 6.36
N ALA A 73 1.86 -17.48 6.25
CA ALA A 73 2.97 -17.17 7.14
C ALA A 73 3.28 -15.66 7.19
N TRP A 74 3.32 -14.99 6.03
CA TRP A 74 3.50 -13.53 5.98
C TRP A 74 2.30 -12.80 6.60
N ARG A 75 1.08 -13.16 6.16
CA ARG A 75 -0.16 -12.53 6.61
C ARG A 75 -0.37 -12.63 8.12
N ASN A 76 -0.03 -13.76 8.73
CA ASN A 76 -0.19 -14.00 10.16
C ASN A 76 0.78 -13.17 11.03
N ARG A 77 1.83 -12.59 10.44
CA ARG A 77 2.81 -11.73 11.12
C ARG A 77 2.54 -10.24 10.95
N CYS A 78 1.59 -9.85 10.10
CA CYS A 78 1.29 -8.46 9.81
C CYS A 78 -0.07 -8.06 10.39
N LEU A 79 -0.17 -6.81 10.83
CA LEU A 79 -1.47 -6.15 10.95
C LEU A 79 -1.96 -5.82 9.54
N ILE A 80 -3.08 -6.39 9.13
CA ILE A 80 -3.65 -6.19 7.79
C ILE A 80 -4.77 -5.16 7.87
N ILE A 81 -4.58 -4.04 7.18
CA ILE A 81 -5.61 -3.04 6.93
C ILE A 81 -6.04 -3.19 5.48
N ARG A 82 -7.34 -3.38 5.25
CA ARG A 82 -7.91 -3.40 3.90
C ARG A 82 -8.63 -2.08 3.65
N MET A 83 -8.40 -1.51 2.48
CA MET A 83 -9.09 -0.31 2.03
C MET A 83 -9.95 -0.66 0.82
N GLN A 84 -11.12 -0.03 0.76
CA GLN A 84 -11.97 -0.06 -0.43
C GLN A 84 -11.31 0.77 -1.53
N THR A 85 -11.78 0.60 -2.77
CA THR A 85 -11.36 1.49 -3.86
C THR A 85 -11.94 2.89 -3.60
N LEU A 86 -11.27 3.92 -4.12
CA LEU A 86 -11.68 5.33 -3.92
C LEU A 86 -13.09 5.63 -4.45
N ASP A 87 -13.62 4.78 -5.31
CA ASP A 87 -14.91 4.90 -5.99
C ASP A 87 -15.89 3.80 -5.55
N ASP A 88 -15.62 3.12 -4.43
CA ASP A 88 -16.52 2.12 -3.88
C ASP A 88 -17.77 2.80 -3.31
N GLY A 89 -18.96 2.31 -3.70
CA GLY A 89 -20.23 2.94 -3.30
C GLY A 89 -20.60 4.20 -4.09
N LEU A 90 -19.87 4.55 -5.15
CA LEU A 90 -20.22 5.70 -6.01
C LEU A 90 -21.62 5.53 -6.62
N ASN A 91 -22.56 6.40 -6.23
CA ASN A 91 -23.91 6.45 -6.76
C ASN A 91 -24.05 7.55 -7.83
N LEU A 92 -24.45 7.17 -9.03
CA LEU A 92 -24.61 8.08 -10.18
C LEU A 92 -25.65 9.20 -9.95
N ASP A 93 -26.67 8.94 -9.13
CA ASP A 93 -27.70 9.93 -8.80
C ASP A 93 -27.22 10.94 -7.74
N HIS A 94 -26.20 10.57 -6.96
CA HIS A 94 -25.71 11.34 -5.82
C HIS A 94 -24.18 11.51 -5.83
N VAL A 95 -23.57 11.64 -7.01
CA VAL A 95 -22.11 11.72 -7.17
C VAL A 95 -21.47 12.83 -6.33
N GLU A 96 -22.17 13.95 -6.13
CA GLU A 96 -21.69 15.11 -5.37
C GLU A 96 -21.53 14.85 -3.87
N GLN A 97 -22.19 13.83 -3.33
CA GLN A 97 -22.16 13.47 -1.91
C GLN A 97 -21.06 12.46 -1.58
N HIS A 98 -20.37 11.95 -2.60
CA HIS A 98 -19.32 10.95 -2.45
C HIS A 98 -17.97 11.62 -2.17
N ASP A 99 -17.16 11.06 -1.26
CA ASP A 99 -15.84 11.62 -0.88
C ASP A 99 -14.92 11.89 -2.08
N LEU A 100 -15.00 11.04 -3.12
CA LEU A 100 -14.27 11.22 -4.38
C LEU A 100 -14.57 12.56 -5.06
N ALA A 101 -15.78 13.11 -4.90
CA ALA A 101 -16.11 14.44 -5.41
C ALA A 101 -15.34 15.54 -4.71
N GLU A 102 -15.13 15.44 -3.40
CA GLU A 102 -14.33 16.41 -2.65
C GLU A 102 -12.86 16.36 -3.08
N ILE A 103 -12.32 15.15 -3.27
CA ILE A 103 -10.95 14.94 -3.75
C ILE A 103 -10.76 15.58 -5.12
N ILE A 104 -11.63 15.26 -6.10
CA ILE A 104 -11.50 15.81 -7.46
C ILE A 104 -11.76 17.32 -7.47
N LYS A 105 -12.72 17.83 -6.68
CA LYS A 105 -12.92 19.27 -6.52
C LYS A 105 -11.64 19.93 -6.02
N GLY A 106 -10.95 19.33 -5.06
CA GLY A 106 -9.64 19.76 -4.54
C GLY A 106 -8.58 19.89 -5.63
N GLU A 107 -8.46 18.89 -6.48
CA GLU A 107 -7.50 18.89 -7.60
C GLU A 107 -7.86 19.92 -8.69
N LEU A 108 -9.14 20.25 -8.87
CA LEU A 108 -9.62 21.16 -9.92
C LEU A 108 -9.91 22.59 -9.42
N GLN A 109 -9.57 22.95 -8.18
CA GLN A 109 -9.89 24.27 -7.59
C GLN A 109 -9.37 25.47 -8.42
N GLY A 110 -8.28 25.28 -9.17
CA GLY A 110 -7.67 26.34 -9.99
C GLY A 110 -8.22 26.45 -11.42
N ILE A 111 -9.20 25.63 -11.80
CA ILE A 111 -9.72 25.56 -13.17
C ILE A 111 -11.09 26.22 -13.24
N ASN A 112 -11.25 27.17 -14.17
CA ASN A 112 -12.56 27.75 -14.47
C ASN A 112 -13.51 26.66 -14.97
N GLY A 113 -14.64 26.48 -14.28
CA GLY A 113 -15.58 25.38 -14.53
C GLY A 113 -15.17 24.05 -13.89
N GLY A 114 -14.24 24.07 -12.94
CA GLY A 114 -13.73 22.86 -12.27
C GLY A 114 -14.81 22.03 -11.58
N GLN A 115 -15.87 22.67 -11.06
CA GLN A 115 -16.99 21.98 -10.41
C GLN A 115 -17.82 21.19 -11.41
N GLU A 116 -18.17 21.79 -12.54
CA GLU A 116 -18.91 21.15 -13.64
C GLU A 116 -18.11 20.01 -14.27
N LEU A 117 -16.79 20.18 -14.36
CA LEU A 117 -15.87 19.13 -14.78
C LEU A 117 -15.83 17.98 -13.77
N THR A 118 -15.76 18.25 -12.46
CA THR A 118 -15.83 17.19 -11.44
C THR A 118 -17.09 16.34 -11.60
N HIS A 119 -18.25 17.01 -11.69
CA HIS A 119 -19.54 16.32 -11.85
C HIS A 119 -19.53 15.39 -13.07
N THR A 120 -19.09 15.93 -14.21
CA THR A 120 -19.07 15.22 -15.49
C THR A 120 -18.10 14.05 -15.47
N LEU A 121 -16.88 14.23 -14.95
CA LEU A 121 -15.86 13.20 -14.83
C LEU A 121 -16.32 12.03 -13.96
N LEU A 122 -16.95 12.32 -12.82
CA LEU A 122 -17.49 11.29 -11.92
C LEU A 122 -18.60 10.46 -12.58
N ARG A 123 -19.51 11.11 -13.31
CA ARG A 123 -20.57 10.41 -14.04
C ARG A 123 -20.00 9.52 -15.13
N ILE A 124 -19.05 10.02 -15.93
CA ILE A 124 -18.39 9.24 -16.98
C ILE A 124 -17.66 8.03 -16.37
N HIS A 125 -16.89 8.23 -15.29
CA HIS A 125 -16.19 7.15 -14.59
C HIS A 125 -17.16 6.09 -14.05
N GLY A 126 -18.21 6.53 -13.34
CA GLY A 126 -19.22 5.62 -12.78
C GLY A 126 -19.96 4.84 -13.86
N SER A 127 -20.31 5.47 -14.99
CA SER A 127 -20.92 4.78 -16.13
C SER A 127 -19.96 3.79 -16.80
N ALA A 128 -18.68 4.15 -16.96
CA ALA A 128 -17.68 3.26 -17.54
C ALA A 128 -17.41 2.02 -16.68
N LYS A 129 -17.51 2.13 -15.35
CA LYS A 129 -17.34 1.00 -14.41
C LYS A 129 -18.50 0.01 -14.45
N GLN A 130 -19.69 0.41 -14.93
CA GLN A 130 -20.88 -0.45 -15.03
C GLN A 130 -20.93 -1.27 -16.33
N LEU A 131 -20.05 -1.00 -17.30
CA LEU A 131 -19.91 -1.74 -18.57
C LEU A 131 -19.03 -2.98 -18.38
#